data_AF-A0A7X6ANU7-F1
#
_entry.id   AF-A0A7X6ANU7-F1
#
_cell.length_a   1.000
_cell.length_b   1.000
_cell.length_c   1.000
_cell.angle_alpha   90.00
_cell.angle_beta   90.00
_cell.angle_gamma   90.00
#
_symmetry.space_group_name_H-M   'P 1'
#
loop_
_entity.id
_entity.type
_entity.pdbx_description
1 polymer ?
#
loop_
_entity_poly.entity_id
_entity_poly.type
_entity_poly.pdbx_seq_one_letter_code
_entity_poly.pdbx_strand_id
1 'polypeptide(L)'
;MEQELFPLDPREARVLGCLVEKAMTTPDQYPMSLNGVRVACNQVSNRHPVVDYDETTVAQALRRLADKGLAKFVHRPGDRVVKHIHAADQV
;
A
#
# COMPACT_ATOMS: atom_id res chain seq x y z
N MET A 1 27.68 -0.92 8.47
CA MET A 1 26.30 -0.98 8.99
C MET A 1 25.55 -1.87 8.02
N GLU A 2 25.38 -3.14 8.37
CA GLU A 2 24.57 -4.06 7.55
C GLU A 2 23.15 -3.52 7.56
N GLN A 3 22.67 -3.10 6.40
CA GLN A 3 21.26 -2.75 6.27
C GLN A 3 20.49 -4.05 6.38
N GLU A 4 19.85 -4.26 7.53
CA GLU A 4 19.01 -5.41 7.77
C GLU A 4 17.85 -5.37 6.77
N LEU A 5 17.90 -6.26 5.77
CA LEU A 5 16.89 -6.33 4.73
C LEU A 5 15.59 -6.83 5.37
N PHE A 6 14.62 -5.96 5.62
CA PHE A 6 13.32 -6.36 6.16
C PHE A 6 12.54 -7.17 5.12
N PRO A 7 12.37 -8.49 5.28
CA PRO A 7 11.62 -9.27 4.32
C PRO A 7 10.16 -8.82 4.35
N LEU A 8 9.59 -8.60 3.17
CA LEU A 8 8.15 -8.36 3.02
C LEU A 8 7.45 -9.68 2.78
N ASP A 9 6.35 -9.90 3.49
CA ASP A 9 5.45 -10.99 3.14
C ASP A 9 4.75 -10.69 1.80
N PRO A 10 4.17 -11.69 1.10
CA PRO A 10 3.55 -11.49 -0.21
C PRO A 10 2.42 -10.45 -0.24
N ARG A 11 1.70 -10.23 0.88
CA ARG A 11 0.62 -9.25 1.00
C ARG A 11 1.21 -7.85 1.17
N GLU A 12 2.24 -7.71 2.00
CA GLU A 12 2.97 -6.45 2.16
C GLU A 12 3.61 -6.01 0.84
N ALA A 13 4.32 -6.92 0.16
CA ALA A 13 4.94 -6.63 -1.14
C ALA A 13 3.88 -6.21 -2.18
N ARG A 14 2.73 -6.89 -2.21
CA ARG A 14 1.60 -6.53 -3.09
C ARG A 14 1.06 -5.14 -2.78
N VAL A 15 0.76 -4.85 -1.52
CA VAL A 15 0.19 -3.57 -1.08
C VAL A 15 1.16 -2.42 -1.38
N LEU A 16 2.43 -2.59 -1.03
CA LEU A 16 3.47 -1.58 -1.29
C LEU A 16 3.62 -1.34 -2.79
N GLY A 17 3.71 -2.41 -3.58
CA GLY A 17 3.79 -2.31 -5.05
C GLY A 17 2.60 -1.59 -5.66
N CYS A 18 1.38 -1.81 -5.15
CA CYS A 18 0.18 -1.09 -5.59
C CYS A 18 0.27 0.41 -5.26
N LEU A 19 0.69 0.76 -4.05
CA LEU A 19 0.84 2.18 -3.67
C LEU A 19 1.87 2.89 -4.55
N VAL A 20 3.03 2.25 -4.80
CA VAL A 20 4.09 2.79 -5.68
C VAL A 20 3.60 2.92 -7.12
N GLU A 21 2.99 1.87 -7.68
CA GLU A 21 2.43 1.90 -9.04
C GLU A 21 1.42 3.05 -9.20
N LYS A 22 0.48 3.19 -8.26
CA LYS A 22 -0.59 4.18 -8.36
C LYS A 22 -0.12 5.62 -8.08
N ALA A 23 0.91 5.82 -7.27
CA ALA A 23 1.55 7.12 -7.13
C ALA A 23 2.12 7.63 -8.46
N MET A 24 2.70 6.72 -9.26
CA MET A 24 3.36 7.06 -10.53
C MET A 24 2.42 7.11 -11.72
N THR A 25 1.46 6.17 -11.79
CA THR A 25 0.62 5.97 -13.00
C THR A 25 -0.75 6.62 -12.89
N THR A 26 -1.23 6.89 -11.67
CA THR A 26 -2.57 7.45 -11.43
C THR A 26 -2.55 8.45 -10.27
N PRO A 27 -1.78 9.56 -10.38
CA PRO A 27 -1.60 10.52 -9.29
C PRO A 27 -2.91 11.14 -8.79
N ASP A 28 -3.93 11.28 -9.66
CA ASP A 28 -5.25 11.80 -9.28
C ASP A 28 -6.00 10.90 -8.27
N GLN A 29 -5.64 9.61 -8.21
CA GLN A 29 -6.23 8.64 -7.26
C GLN A 29 -5.39 8.47 -5.99
N TYR A 30 -4.27 9.21 -5.89
CA TYR A 30 -3.33 9.13 -4.78
C TYR A 30 -3.38 10.41 -3.94
N PRO A 31 -3.49 10.33 -2.60
CA PRO A 31 -3.37 9.14 -1.75
C PRO A 31 -4.64 8.27 -1.76
N MET A 32 -4.46 6.96 -1.61
CA MET A 32 -5.54 5.97 -1.81
C MET A 32 -6.33 5.69 -0.53
N SER A 33 -7.64 5.44 -0.61
CA SER A 33 -8.40 4.88 0.51
C SER A 33 -8.11 3.38 0.69
N LEU A 34 -8.48 2.80 1.83
CA LEU A 34 -8.35 1.34 2.08
C LEU A 34 -8.96 0.49 0.95
N ASN A 35 -10.20 0.79 0.56
CA ASN A 35 -10.86 0.09 -0.55
C ASN A 35 -10.14 0.31 -1.89
N GLY A 36 -9.59 1.50 -2.14
CA GLY A 36 -8.77 1.76 -3.33
C GLY A 36 -7.53 0.87 -3.39
N VAL A 37 -6.83 0.72 -2.26
CA VAL A 37 -5.67 -0.19 -2.16
C VAL A 37 -6.10 -1.64 -2.39
N ARG A 38 -7.21 -2.09 -1.81
CA ARG A 38 -7.75 -3.44 -2.01
C ARG A 38 -8.08 -3.71 -3.48
N VAL A 39 -8.80 -2.80 -4.14
CA VAL A 39 -9.12 -2.91 -5.57
C VAL A 39 -7.83 -2.98 -6.39
N ALA A 40 -6.81 -2.17 -6.09
CA ALA A 40 -5.52 -2.23 -6.77
C ALA A 40 -4.78 -3.57 -6.54
N CYS A 41 -4.84 -4.14 -5.33
CA CYS A 41 -4.22 -5.42 -5.01
C CYS A 41 -4.83 -6.58 -5.81
N ASN A 42 -6.15 -6.55 -6.01
CA ASN A 42 -6.94 -7.60 -6.63
C ASN A 42 -7.16 -7.38 -8.14
N GLN A 43 -6.44 -6.44 -8.78
CA GLN A 43 -6.52 -6.25 -10.23
C GLN A 43 -6.12 -7.54 -10.97
N VAL A 44 -6.82 -7.85 -12.06
CA VAL A 44 -6.49 -9.03 -12.91
C VAL A 44 -5.32 -8.75 -13.84
N SER A 45 -5.11 -7.49 -14.21
CA SER A 45 -3.98 -7.04 -15.03
C SER A 45 -2.81 -6.60 -14.15
N ASN A 46 -1.58 -6.80 -14.64
CA ASN A 46 -0.34 -6.41 -13.96
C ASN A 46 -0.21 -6.97 -12.53
N ARG A 47 -0.80 -8.14 -12.26
CA ARG A 47 -0.67 -8.86 -11.00
C ARG A 47 -0.29 -10.31 -11.26
N HIS A 48 0.73 -10.80 -10.55
CA HIS A 48 1.10 -12.21 -10.54
C HIS A 48 1.52 -12.62 -9.12
N PRO A 49 0.85 -13.60 -8.49
CA PRO A 49 -0.44 -14.17 -8.90
C PRO A 49 -1.59 -13.15 -8.81
N VAL A 50 -2.69 -13.42 -9.51
CA VAL A 50 -3.97 -12.74 -9.22
C VAL A 50 -4.44 -13.21 -7.84
N VAL A 51 -4.95 -12.28 -7.03
CA VAL A 51 -5.38 -12.53 -5.64
C VAL A 51 -6.75 -11.94 -5.39
N ASP A 52 -7.38 -12.35 -4.30
CA ASP A 52 -8.61 -11.74 -3.80
C ASP A 52 -8.48 -11.46 -2.29
N TYR A 53 -7.79 -10.37 -1.94
CA TYR A 53 -7.66 -9.94 -0.55
C TYR A 53 -8.92 -9.23 -0.07
N ASP A 54 -9.32 -9.49 1.18
CA ASP A 54 -10.33 -8.72 1.89
C ASP A 54 -9.76 -7.43 2.49
N GLU A 55 -10.62 -6.56 3.00
CA GLU A 55 -10.20 -5.29 3.61
C GLU A 55 -9.30 -5.50 4.84
N THR A 56 -9.60 -6.51 5.66
CA THR A 56 -8.82 -6.84 6.87
C THR A 56 -7.38 -7.19 6.52
N THR A 57 -7.17 -8.03 5.52
CA THR A 57 -5.84 -8.44 5.04
C THR A 57 -5.03 -7.23 4.57
N VAL A 58 -5.66 -6.34 3.79
CA VAL A 58 -5.01 -5.13 3.29
C VAL A 58 -4.69 -4.16 4.42
N ALA A 59 -5.62 -3.96 5.36
CA ALA A 59 -5.42 -3.09 6.52
C ALA A 59 -4.27 -3.57 7.41
N GLN A 60 -4.19 -4.88 7.66
CA GLN A 60 -3.09 -5.48 8.42
C GLN A 60 -1.75 -5.33 7.71
N ALA A 61 -1.69 -5.56 6.39
CA ALA A 61 -0.48 -5.37 5.60
C ALA A 61 -0.02 -3.90 5.58
N LEU A 62 -0.96 -2.95 5.41
CA LEU A 62 -0.68 -1.51 5.51
C LEU A 62 -0.11 -1.12 6.89
N ARG A 63 -0.66 -1.70 7.97
CA ARG A 63 -0.16 -1.46 9.32
C ARG A 63 1.27 -1.95 9.48
N ARG A 64 1.57 -3.19 9.07
CA ARG A 64 2.94 -3.73 9.15
C ARG A 64 3.92 -2.94 8.28
N LEU A 65 3.50 -2.51 7.09
CA LEU A 65 4.31 -1.61 6.24
C LEU A 65 4.58 -0.26 6.91
N ALA A 66 3.60 0.31 7.61
CA ALA A 66 3.79 1.54 8.37
C ALA A 66 4.75 1.35 9.55
N ASP A 67 4.65 0.23 10.27
CA ASP A 67 5.59 -0.12 11.35
C ASP A 67 7.02 -0.30 10.81
N LYS A 68 7.17 -0.73 9.55
CA LYS A 68 8.45 -0.81 8.80
C LYS A 68 8.88 0.53 8.17
N GLY A 69 8.12 1.62 8.33
CA GLY A 69 8.41 2.92 7.72
C GLY A 69 8.17 3.00 6.20
N LEU A 70 7.56 1.99 5.59
CA LEU A 70 7.36 1.87 4.14
C LEU A 70 6.00 2.41 3.66
N ALA A 71 5.08 2.71 4.57
CA ALA A 71 3.79 3.33 4.27
C ALA A 71 3.38 4.34 5.35
N LYS A 72 2.50 5.28 5.02
CA LYS A 72 1.97 6.26 5.99
C LYS A 72 0.46 6.41 5.85
N PHE A 73 -0.17 6.73 6.97
CA PHE A 73 -1.58 7.09 7.06
C PHE A 73 -1.72 8.60 6.98
N VAL A 74 -2.50 9.09 6.03
CA VAL A 74 -2.75 10.51 5.82
C VAL A 74 -4.22 10.78 6.13
N HIS A 75 -4.46 11.74 7.01
CA HIS A 75 -5.79 12.26 7.29
C HIS A 75 -5.69 13.78 7.41
N ARG A 76 -6.22 14.49 6.42
CA ARG A 76 -6.23 15.96 6.37
C ARG A 76 -7.56 16.49 6.89
N PRO A 77 -7.61 17.71 7.44
CA PRO A 77 -8.87 18.35 7.80
C PRO A 77 -9.85 18.34 6.62
N GLY A 78 -11.05 17.80 6.85
CA GLY A 78 -12.09 17.63 5.81
C GLY A 78 -12.09 16.26 5.12
N ASP A 79 -11.08 15.42 5.32
CA ASP A 79 -11.09 14.05 4.82
C ASP A 79 -12.15 13.22 5.55
N ARG A 80 -12.99 12.51 4.78
CA ARG A 80 -13.99 11.60 5.34
C ARG A 80 -13.43 10.23 5.71
N VAL A 81 -12.26 9.89 5.17
CA VAL A 81 -11.61 8.58 5.32
C VAL A 81 -10.10 8.76 5.44
N VAL A 82 -9.44 7.85 6.16
CA VAL A 82 -7.98 7.76 6.15
C VAL A 82 -7.50 7.34 4.77
N LYS A 83 -6.41 7.96 4.32
CA LYS A 83 -5.73 7.65 3.07
C LYS A 83 -4.35 7.03 3.35
N HIS A 84 -3.80 6.35 2.36
CA HIS A 84 -2.55 5.61 2.45
C HIS A 84 -1.59 6.08 1.36
N ILE A 85 -0.32 6.27 1.75
CA ILE A 85 0.80 6.59 0.84
C ILE A 85 1.97 5.63 1.10
N HIS A 86 2.78 5.35 0.07
CA HIS A 86 4.09 4.73 0.26
C HIS A 86 5.10 5.73 0.82
N ALA A 87 6.14 5.18 1.44
CA ALA A 87 7.36 5.89 1.84
C ALA A 87 8.62 5.09 1.43
N ALA A 88 8.50 4.25 0.41
CA ALA A 88 9.59 3.41 -0.13
C ALA A 88 10.77 4.23 -0.71
N ASP A 89 10.57 5.51 -0.96
CA ASP A 89 11.56 6.51 -1.39
C ASP A 89 12.32 7.14 -0.22
N GLN A 90 11.95 6.83 1.03
CA GLN A 90 12.44 7.49 2.24
C GLN A 90 13.18 6.54 3.20
N VAL A 91 13.38 5.28 2.78
CA VAL A 91 14.13 4.23 3.48
C VAL A 91 15.52 4.06 2.90
#